data_AF-A0A117Q543-F1
#
_entry.id   AF-A0A117Q543-F1
#
_cell.length_a   1.000
_cell.length_b   1.000
_cell.length_c   1.000
_cell.angle_alpha   90.00
_cell.angle_beta   90.00
_cell.angle_gamma   90.00
#
_symmetry.space_group_name_H-M   'P 1'
#
loop_
_entity.id
_entity.type
_entity.pdbx_description
1 polymer ?
#
loop_
_entity_poly.entity_id
_entity_poly.type
_entity_poly.pdbx_seq_one_letter_code
_entity_poly.pdbx_strand_id
1 'polypeptide(L)'
;MKRTAATASAAAALLLPLPLSLSACGASAEAGSGSTVTVTVGYQSKTINTVTAGTLLRSLGSFEKQLDSLHDGHTYKVDWQDYATGAPITAQMTAGKIDIGSIGDFPLLLNAARGTQLGRPTRLVSVTGYNLRGGLNTVVTAPDSQLASLKDLKGKKVSTSIGSAADGTLVRALQRAGINPDKGISKLNQQPAVGASALTSGSVDALSQFVAWPGLLAYEGKAKALYDGAQLNLPTFHGVTAREDFAQQHPSVLEAFLKAQAEATDYLNTHPVAAAEKVAETTGLPAEVVYLYNGAHGIATFDPAVKPRLVDALKQDVSVLKAAKLTGDIDVDSFVDDRYVKRALGASYTRRLDAAPAPVASEVWPKGSEKTVSFKSAKELLAYLAGHRNGIRAAYVPDAATGTLWFADRAVWVTDGNQLLPFVTPASAQAYVTAHGGARTVSYREALERAS
;
A
#
# COMPACT_ATOMS: atom_id res chain seq x y z
N MET A 1 46.92 14.57 48.02
CA MET A 1 48.05 15.26 48.69
C MET A 1 48.97 15.82 47.61
N LYS A 2 49.25 17.13 47.71
CA LYS A 2 50.45 17.90 47.27
C LYS A 2 50.97 17.67 45.83
N ARG A 3 50.79 18.67 44.95
CA ARG A 3 51.79 19.70 44.49
C ARG A 3 52.85 19.08 43.57
N THR A 4 53.15 19.59 42.37
CA THR A 4 53.73 20.93 42.13
C THR A 4 53.64 21.36 40.66
N ALA A 5 53.35 22.64 40.46
CA ALA A 5 53.51 23.39 39.23
C ALA A 5 54.98 23.75 38.97
N ALA A 6 55.34 23.92 37.69
CA ALA A 6 56.54 24.63 37.27
C ALA A 6 56.12 25.76 36.30
N THR A 7 56.39 26.99 36.75
CA THR A 7 56.26 28.26 36.03
C THR A 7 57.44 28.46 35.10
N ALA A 8 57.20 29.00 33.90
CA ALA A 8 58.25 29.67 33.12
C ALA A 8 57.69 30.92 32.42
N SER A 9 58.47 31.98 32.56
CA SER A 9 58.22 33.41 32.40
C SER A 9 57.80 33.93 31.03
N ALA A 10 57.20 35.12 31.09
CA ALA A 10 56.76 35.98 30.02
C ALA A 10 57.90 36.59 29.17
N ALA A 11 57.59 36.88 27.91
CA ALA A 11 58.22 37.94 27.14
C ALA A 11 57.12 38.70 26.37
N ALA A 12 56.90 39.96 26.75
CA ALA A 12 56.00 40.88 26.09
C ALA A 12 56.75 41.60 24.96
N ALA A 13 56.15 41.64 23.76
CA ALA A 13 56.55 42.54 22.69
C ALA A 13 55.30 43.24 22.15
N LEU A 14 55.17 44.53 22.48
CA LEU A 14 54.20 45.45 21.89
C LEU A 14 54.62 45.75 20.44
N LEU A 15 53.69 45.58 19.49
CA LEU A 15 53.76 46.18 18.16
C LEU A 15 52.43 46.88 17.86
N LEU A 16 52.52 48.17 17.57
CA LEU A 16 51.44 49.11 17.22
C LEU A 16 50.80 48.79 15.86
N PRO A 17 49.54 49.22 15.60
CA PRO A 17 48.81 48.90 14.39
C PRO A 17 49.11 49.88 13.24
N LEU A 18 49.33 49.36 12.02
CA LEU A 18 49.25 50.13 10.77
C LEU A 18 47.84 49.96 10.15
N PRO A 19 47.14 51.05 9.75
CA PRO A 19 45.88 50.95 9.04
C PRO A 19 46.13 50.71 7.55
N LEU A 20 45.73 49.55 7.04
CA LEU A 20 45.68 49.26 5.60
C LEU A 20 44.28 49.57 5.08
N SER A 21 44.15 50.73 4.44
CA SER A 21 43.01 51.12 3.62
C SER A 21 42.99 50.28 2.33
N LEU A 22 42.07 49.34 2.22
CA LEU A 22 41.79 48.62 0.98
C LEU A 22 40.38 48.98 0.50
N SER A 23 40.34 49.93 -0.45
CA SER A 23 39.22 50.10 -1.37
C SER A 23 39.11 48.84 -2.24
N ALA A 24 38.06 48.05 -2.02
CA ALA A 24 37.67 46.96 -2.91
C ALA A 24 36.30 47.29 -3.51
N CYS A 25 36.30 47.38 -4.84
CA CYS A 25 35.18 47.73 -5.70
C CYS A 25 33.93 46.89 -5.42
N GLY A 26 32.79 47.57 -5.35
CA GLY A 26 31.48 46.94 -5.44
C GLY A 26 31.32 46.26 -6.79
N ALA A 27 31.33 44.94 -6.79
CA ALA A 27 30.60 44.14 -7.74
C ALA A 27 29.34 43.67 -7.00
N SER A 28 28.22 44.34 -7.26
CA SER A 28 26.90 43.86 -6.89
C SER A 28 26.67 42.56 -7.66
N ALA A 29 27.04 41.44 -7.07
CA ALA A 29 26.50 40.16 -7.47
C ALA A 29 25.00 40.22 -7.19
N GLU A 30 24.20 40.34 -8.25
CA GLU A 30 22.79 40.02 -8.21
C GLU A 30 22.66 38.58 -7.71
N ALA A 31 22.37 38.45 -6.41
CA ALA A 31 21.89 37.23 -5.84
C ALA A 31 20.55 36.92 -6.53
N GLY A 32 20.58 36.02 -7.51
CA GLY A 32 19.38 35.44 -8.09
C GLY A 32 18.50 34.92 -6.96
N SER A 33 17.33 35.55 -6.79
CA SER A 33 16.37 35.30 -5.73
C SER A 33 15.54 34.03 -5.97
N GLY A 34 16.19 32.94 -6.41
CA GLY A 34 15.53 31.65 -6.57
C GLY A 34 15.34 30.98 -5.21
N SER A 35 14.29 31.33 -4.48
CA SER A 35 13.94 30.59 -3.25
C SER A 35 13.59 29.15 -3.62
N THR A 36 14.35 28.19 -3.11
CA THR A 36 14.07 26.76 -3.32
C THR A 36 12.89 26.36 -2.44
N VAL A 37 11.82 25.83 -3.05
CA VAL A 37 10.66 25.27 -2.36
C VAL A 37 10.88 23.76 -2.23
N THR A 38 11.01 23.28 -0.99
CA THR A 38 11.08 21.83 -0.72
C THR A 38 9.67 21.30 -0.48
N VAL A 39 9.26 20.30 -1.25
CA VAL A 39 7.99 19.60 -1.11
C VAL A 39 8.26 18.22 -0.53
N THR A 40 7.72 17.92 0.64
CA THR A 40 7.99 16.66 1.32
C THR A 40 6.85 15.67 1.13
N VAL A 41 7.15 14.51 0.55
CA VAL A 41 6.18 13.45 0.26
C VAL A 41 6.45 12.22 1.13
N GLY A 42 5.49 11.89 1.99
CA GLY A 42 5.48 10.66 2.78
C GLY A 42 4.81 9.52 2.03
N TYR A 43 5.52 8.43 1.81
CA TYR A 43 4.98 7.26 1.11
C TYR A 43 5.42 5.96 1.78
N GLN A 44 4.82 4.84 1.37
CA GLN A 44 5.12 3.51 1.88
C GLN A 44 5.63 2.60 0.76
N SER A 45 6.96 2.49 0.60
CA SER A 45 7.57 1.85 -0.59
C SER A 45 7.10 0.42 -0.83
N LYS A 46 6.94 -0.37 0.24
CA LYS A 46 6.50 -1.79 0.20
C LYS A 46 4.99 -1.99 0.34
N THR A 47 4.20 -0.92 0.44
CA THR A 47 2.73 -0.99 0.42
C THR A 47 2.27 -0.76 -1.01
N ILE A 48 2.38 -1.81 -1.84
CA ILE A 48 2.43 -1.65 -3.30
C ILE A 48 1.12 -1.20 -3.96
N ASN A 49 0.02 -1.11 -3.23
CA ASN A 49 -1.20 -0.44 -3.69
C ASN A 49 -1.17 1.10 -3.55
N THR A 50 -0.05 1.69 -3.07
CA THR A 50 0.19 3.15 -3.04
C THR A 50 1.17 3.63 -4.11
N VAL A 51 1.64 2.74 -5.00
CA VAL A 51 2.81 3.00 -5.87
C VAL A 51 2.61 4.20 -6.80
N THR A 52 1.38 4.50 -7.21
CA THR A 52 1.05 5.62 -8.10
C THR A 52 1.21 6.99 -7.44
N ALA A 53 1.34 7.05 -6.11
CA ALA A 53 1.66 8.25 -5.33
C ALA A 53 2.87 7.99 -4.42
N GLY A 54 3.88 7.28 -4.94
CA GLY A 54 5.04 6.83 -4.20
C GLY A 54 6.06 6.19 -5.13
N THR A 55 6.38 4.91 -4.90
CA THR A 55 7.46 4.19 -5.59
C THR A 55 7.46 4.33 -7.11
N LEU A 56 6.34 4.06 -7.78
CA LEU A 56 6.28 4.11 -9.24
C LEU A 56 6.39 5.55 -9.74
N LEU A 57 5.61 6.47 -9.18
CA LEU A 57 5.64 7.91 -9.53
C LEU A 57 7.05 8.48 -9.37
N ARG A 58 7.72 8.22 -8.24
CA ARG A 58 9.11 8.63 -7.97
C ARG A 58 10.05 8.04 -9.01
N SER A 59 9.90 6.76 -9.33
CA SER A 59 10.77 6.09 -10.28
C SER A 59 10.62 6.64 -11.72
N LEU A 60 9.43 7.14 -12.09
CA LEU A 60 9.17 7.77 -13.39
C LEU A 60 9.68 9.22 -13.46
N GLY A 61 9.97 9.82 -12.30
CA GLY A 61 10.34 11.23 -12.18
C GLY A 61 9.23 12.18 -12.64
N SER A 62 7.97 11.71 -12.69
CA SER A 62 6.85 12.49 -13.24
C SER A 62 6.55 13.72 -12.39
N PHE A 63 6.70 13.66 -11.07
CA PHE A 63 6.39 14.80 -10.22
C PHE A 63 7.42 15.93 -10.37
N GLU A 64 8.70 15.59 -10.37
CA GLU A 64 9.78 16.54 -10.63
C GLU A 64 9.60 17.21 -12.00
N LYS A 65 9.29 16.45 -13.06
CA LYS A 65 9.01 17.00 -14.40
C LYS A 65 7.80 17.95 -14.41
N GLN A 66 6.73 17.60 -13.69
CA GLN A 66 5.54 18.44 -13.58
C GLN A 66 5.85 19.76 -12.84
N LEU A 67 6.73 19.72 -11.82
CA LEU A 67 7.18 20.91 -11.10
C LEU A 67 8.07 21.80 -11.98
N ASP A 68 9.02 21.22 -12.70
CA ASP A 68 9.91 21.95 -13.62
C ASP A 68 9.13 22.69 -14.72
N SER A 69 7.97 22.14 -15.09
CA SER A 69 7.07 22.71 -16.12
C SER A 69 6.20 23.86 -15.61
N LEU A 70 6.20 24.18 -14.31
CA LEU A 70 5.41 25.30 -13.77
C LEU A 70 5.95 26.67 -14.20
N HIS A 71 7.28 26.78 -14.40
CA HIS A 71 7.96 28.01 -14.82
C HIS A 71 7.53 29.28 -14.03
N ASP A 72 7.24 29.13 -12.74
CA ASP A 72 6.69 30.17 -11.85
C ASP A 72 7.78 30.96 -11.08
N GLY A 73 9.05 30.79 -11.46
CA GLY A 73 10.20 31.45 -10.84
C GLY A 73 10.74 30.77 -9.59
N HIS A 74 10.12 29.66 -9.15
CA HIS A 74 10.64 28.85 -8.05
C HIS A 74 11.53 27.70 -8.55
N THR A 75 12.51 27.33 -7.73
CA THR A 75 13.21 26.04 -7.89
C THR A 75 12.59 25.05 -6.93
N TYR A 76 12.13 23.90 -7.43
CA TYR A 76 11.51 22.89 -6.59
C TYR A 76 12.48 21.76 -6.25
N LYS A 77 12.38 21.25 -5.03
CA LYS A 77 13.04 20.02 -4.57
C LYS A 77 11.99 19.10 -3.97
N VAL A 78 11.96 17.84 -4.38
CA VAL A 78 11.10 16.83 -3.75
C VAL A 78 11.91 16.04 -2.72
N ASP A 79 11.44 16.03 -1.48
CA ASP A 79 11.97 15.16 -0.42
C ASP A 79 11.05 13.95 -0.24
N TRP A 80 11.51 12.77 -0.68
CA TRP A 80 10.76 11.52 -0.60
C TRP A 80 11.09 10.77 0.70
N GLN A 81 10.12 10.67 1.60
CA GLN A 81 10.29 10.02 2.91
C GLN A 81 9.51 8.70 2.95
N ASP A 82 10.24 7.59 3.12
CA ASP A 82 9.68 6.24 3.13
C ASP A 82 9.34 5.75 4.54
N TYR A 83 8.18 5.13 4.71
CA TYR A 83 7.69 4.60 5.97
C TYR A 83 7.04 3.22 5.82
N ALA A 84 7.12 2.42 6.89
CA ALA A 84 6.54 1.08 6.88
C ALA A 84 5.01 1.05 7.00
N THR A 85 4.40 2.10 7.56
CA THR A 85 2.95 2.20 7.83
C THR A 85 2.48 3.66 7.75
N GLY A 86 1.17 3.88 7.69
CA GLY A 86 0.59 5.23 7.68
C GLY A 86 0.65 5.99 9.01
N ALA A 87 0.85 5.31 10.14
CA ALA A 87 0.90 5.96 11.46
C ALA A 87 2.12 6.90 11.62
N PRO A 88 3.36 6.50 11.25
CA PRO A 88 4.49 7.42 11.15
C PRO A 88 4.26 8.60 10.21
N ILE A 89 3.69 8.38 9.01
CA ILE A 89 3.36 9.47 8.08
C ILE A 89 2.39 10.46 8.74
N THR A 90 1.36 9.94 9.42
CA THR A 90 0.40 10.76 10.17
C THR A 90 1.10 11.63 11.22
N ALA A 91 2.02 11.06 11.99
CA ALA A 91 2.77 11.78 13.01
C ALA A 91 3.66 12.88 12.39
N GLN A 92 4.32 12.62 11.27
CA GLN A 92 5.19 13.59 10.60
C GLN A 92 4.39 14.70 9.90
N MET A 93 3.27 14.39 9.27
CA MET A 93 2.35 15.40 8.72
C MET A 93 1.83 16.31 9.83
N THR A 94 1.43 15.74 10.96
CA THR A 94 1.00 16.47 12.14
C THR A 94 2.09 17.40 12.69
N ALA A 95 3.35 16.98 12.58
CA ALA A 95 4.51 17.79 12.94
C ALA A 95 4.86 18.86 11.89
N GLY A 96 4.24 18.86 10.71
CA GLY A 96 4.57 19.74 9.58
C GLY A 96 5.81 19.34 8.81
N LYS A 97 6.25 18.08 8.96
CA LYS A 97 7.44 17.54 8.30
C LYS A 97 7.13 16.82 6.99
N ILE A 98 5.85 16.57 6.71
CA ILE A 98 5.36 15.99 5.46
C ILE A 98 4.21 16.88 4.98
N ASP A 99 4.24 17.23 3.70
CA ASP A 99 3.23 18.06 3.05
C ASP A 99 2.13 17.21 2.41
N ILE A 100 2.54 16.14 1.73
CA ILE A 100 1.67 15.20 1.01
C ILE A 100 1.96 13.78 1.54
N GLY A 101 0.95 13.07 2.02
CA GLY A 101 1.04 11.71 2.52
C GLY A 101 0.23 10.71 1.68
N SER A 102 0.80 9.55 1.39
CA SER A 102 0.13 8.44 0.70
C SER A 102 -0.08 7.27 1.67
N ILE A 103 -1.31 7.08 2.14
CA ILE A 103 -1.64 6.19 3.28
C ILE A 103 -3.01 5.50 3.10
N GLY A 104 -3.25 4.45 3.90
CA GLY A 104 -4.51 3.68 3.89
C GLY A 104 -5.71 4.42 4.49
N ASP A 105 -6.91 3.98 4.13
CA ASP A 105 -8.22 4.39 4.66
C ASP A 105 -8.25 4.62 6.19
N PHE A 106 -7.80 3.67 7.00
CA PHE A 106 -7.76 3.80 8.45
C PHE A 106 -6.78 4.90 8.93
N PRO A 107 -5.50 4.90 8.50
CA PRO A 107 -4.60 6.02 8.78
C PRO A 107 -5.05 7.38 8.23
N LEU A 108 -5.77 7.45 7.10
CA LEU A 108 -6.36 8.70 6.58
C LEU A 108 -7.31 9.30 7.61
N LEU A 109 -8.18 8.49 8.21
CA LEU A 109 -9.09 8.92 9.27
C LEU A 109 -8.34 9.39 10.53
N LEU A 110 -7.33 8.64 10.96
CA LEU A 110 -6.51 9.04 12.11
C LEU A 110 -5.76 10.35 11.85
N ASN A 111 -5.28 10.55 10.62
CA ASN A 111 -4.64 11.77 10.19
C ASN A 111 -5.61 12.97 10.20
N ALA A 112 -6.81 12.79 9.64
CA ALA A 112 -7.86 13.80 9.66
C ALA A 112 -8.24 14.20 11.10
N ALA A 113 -8.49 13.21 11.96
CA ALA A 113 -8.84 13.42 13.35
C ALA A 113 -7.75 14.20 14.11
N ARG A 114 -6.49 13.76 13.95
CA ARG A 114 -5.35 14.39 14.64
C ARG A 114 -5.08 15.80 14.13
N GLY A 115 -5.21 16.03 12.82
CA GLY A 115 -5.08 17.34 12.21
C GLY A 115 -6.12 18.32 12.76
N THR A 116 -7.39 17.93 12.80
CA THR A 116 -8.47 18.74 13.37
C THR A 116 -8.24 19.04 14.85
N GLN A 117 -7.86 18.02 15.65
CA GLN A 117 -7.58 18.19 17.08
C GLN A 117 -6.49 19.23 17.36
N LEU A 118 -5.52 19.38 16.45
CA LEU A 118 -4.38 20.27 16.60
C LEU A 118 -4.52 21.59 15.83
N GLY A 119 -5.66 21.86 15.20
CA GLY A 119 -5.85 23.05 14.36
C GLY A 119 -4.95 23.05 13.11
N ARG A 120 -4.55 21.87 12.64
CA ARG A 120 -3.72 21.64 11.44
C ARG A 120 -4.40 20.62 10.52
N PRO A 121 -5.59 20.95 9.99
CA PRO A 121 -6.37 20.02 9.21
C PRO A 121 -5.63 19.52 7.96
N THR A 122 -5.99 18.32 7.53
CA THR A 122 -5.57 17.72 6.28
C THR A 122 -6.80 17.40 5.42
N ARG A 123 -6.60 17.16 4.13
CA ARG A 123 -7.66 16.82 3.18
C ARG A 123 -7.30 15.54 2.43
N LEU A 124 -8.26 14.65 2.20
CA LEU A 124 -8.15 13.56 1.23
C LEU A 124 -8.39 14.14 -0.16
N VAL A 125 -7.37 14.11 -1.01
CA VAL A 125 -7.37 14.82 -2.30
C VAL A 125 -7.43 13.89 -3.51
N SER A 126 -7.06 12.61 -3.37
CA SER A 126 -7.19 11.59 -4.41
C SER A 126 -7.11 10.18 -3.84
N VAL A 127 -7.47 9.18 -4.64
CA VAL A 127 -7.30 7.75 -4.32
C VAL A 127 -6.02 7.23 -4.98
N THR A 128 -5.36 6.22 -4.43
CA THR A 128 -4.24 5.54 -5.10
C THR A 128 -4.71 4.22 -5.69
N GLY A 129 -4.88 3.21 -4.84
CA GLY A 129 -5.39 1.90 -5.19
C GLY A 129 -6.49 1.44 -4.22
N TYR A 130 -7.47 0.70 -4.74
CA TYR A 130 -8.60 0.18 -3.98
C TYR A 130 -8.97 -1.25 -4.41
N ASN A 131 -9.72 -1.94 -3.57
CA ASN A 131 -10.46 -3.15 -3.94
C ASN A 131 -11.87 -3.05 -3.35
N LEU A 132 -12.90 -3.16 -4.20
CA LEU A 132 -14.29 -2.94 -3.78
C LEU A 132 -14.85 -4.01 -2.84
N ARG A 133 -14.18 -5.17 -2.72
CA ARG A 133 -14.61 -6.26 -1.85
C ARG A 133 -13.80 -6.36 -0.55
N GLY A 134 -12.58 -5.81 -0.53
CA GLY A 134 -11.69 -5.81 0.64
C GLY A 134 -10.38 -6.61 0.47
N GLY A 135 -10.08 -7.13 -0.72
CA GLY A 135 -9.02 -8.13 -0.95
C GLY A 135 -7.55 -7.71 -0.72
N LEU A 136 -7.29 -6.44 -0.35
CA LEU A 136 -5.92 -5.94 -0.11
C LEU A 136 -5.37 -6.26 1.29
N ASN A 137 -6.16 -6.93 2.11
CA ASN A 137 -5.82 -7.32 3.48
C ASN A 137 -6.11 -8.82 3.65
N THR A 138 -5.14 -9.58 4.16
CA THR A 138 -5.26 -11.04 4.30
C THR A 138 -4.75 -11.45 5.67
N VAL A 139 -5.43 -12.41 6.29
CA VAL A 139 -4.89 -13.12 7.46
C VAL A 139 -4.21 -14.39 6.98
N VAL A 140 -2.95 -14.56 7.34
CA VAL A 140 -2.15 -15.74 6.98
C VAL A 140 -1.61 -16.44 8.23
N THR A 141 -1.32 -17.72 8.10
CA THR A 141 -0.74 -18.58 9.15
C THR A 141 0.48 -19.31 8.60
N ALA A 142 1.28 -19.94 9.47
CA ALA A 142 2.36 -20.81 9.04
C ALA A 142 1.84 -21.97 8.14
N PRO A 143 2.64 -22.49 7.18
CA PRO A 143 2.16 -23.47 6.20
C PRO A 143 1.60 -24.75 6.84
N ASP A 144 2.20 -25.21 7.93
CA ASP A 144 1.86 -26.40 8.71
C ASP A 144 0.85 -26.14 9.83
N SER A 145 0.39 -24.90 9.99
CA SER A 145 -0.61 -24.53 10.99
C SER A 145 -1.90 -25.34 10.86
N GLN A 146 -2.45 -25.77 12.00
CA GLN A 146 -3.72 -26.48 12.06
C GLN A 146 -4.94 -25.54 12.08
N LEU A 147 -4.71 -24.22 12.07
CA LEU A 147 -5.78 -23.23 11.98
C LEU A 147 -6.41 -23.29 10.58
N ALA A 148 -7.71 -23.52 10.52
CA ALA A 148 -8.44 -23.68 9.26
C ALA A 148 -9.41 -22.52 8.99
N SER A 149 -9.79 -21.77 10.01
CA SER A 149 -10.73 -20.65 9.92
C SER A 149 -10.45 -19.54 10.94
N LEU A 150 -11.13 -18.39 10.79
CA LEU A 150 -11.08 -17.31 11.79
C LEU A 150 -11.51 -17.76 13.19
N LYS A 151 -12.41 -18.75 13.31
CA LYS A 151 -12.88 -19.25 14.62
C LYS A 151 -11.73 -19.83 15.45
N ASP A 152 -10.74 -20.41 14.78
CA ASP A 152 -9.59 -21.05 15.41
C ASP A 152 -8.60 -20.03 15.99
N LEU A 153 -8.76 -18.74 15.66
CA LEU A 153 -7.95 -17.67 16.24
C LEU A 153 -8.29 -17.40 17.71
N LYS A 154 -9.37 -17.95 18.26
CA LYS A 154 -9.75 -17.70 19.66
C LYS A 154 -8.60 -18.11 20.62
N GLY A 155 -8.15 -17.15 21.42
CA GLY A 155 -7.03 -17.30 22.36
C GLY A 155 -5.63 -17.29 21.71
N LYS A 156 -5.54 -17.09 20.39
CA LYS A 156 -4.27 -17.08 19.65
C LYS A 156 -3.61 -15.70 19.63
N LYS A 157 -2.30 -15.69 19.38
CA LYS A 157 -1.51 -14.47 19.15
C LYS A 157 -1.59 -14.10 17.68
N VAL A 158 -2.03 -12.87 17.40
CA VAL A 158 -2.14 -12.36 16.03
C VAL A 158 -1.33 -11.08 15.91
N SER A 159 -0.33 -11.09 15.03
CA SER A 159 0.39 -9.88 14.65
C SER A 159 -0.47 -9.03 13.72
N THR A 160 -0.55 -7.73 13.97
CA THR A 160 -1.13 -6.76 13.03
C THR A 160 -0.58 -5.35 13.27
N SER A 161 -0.77 -4.43 12.33
CA SER A 161 -0.45 -3.02 12.51
C SER A 161 -1.71 -2.32 13.07
N ILE A 162 -1.76 -2.02 14.37
CA ILE A 162 -2.96 -1.43 15.00
C ILE A 162 -3.30 -0.09 14.35
N GLY A 163 -4.60 0.12 14.06
CA GLY A 163 -5.07 1.32 13.39
C GLY A 163 -4.76 1.38 11.88
N SER A 164 -4.34 0.27 11.28
CA SER A 164 -4.21 0.13 9.82
C SER A 164 -5.44 -0.54 9.19
N ALA A 165 -5.52 -0.52 7.85
CA ALA A 165 -6.51 -1.27 7.09
C ALA A 165 -6.54 -2.77 7.44
N ALA A 166 -5.39 -3.34 7.78
CA ALA A 166 -5.26 -4.75 8.17
C ALA A 166 -5.90 -5.03 9.54
N ASP A 167 -5.65 -4.18 10.53
CA ASP A 167 -6.29 -4.29 11.86
C ASP A 167 -7.80 -4.05 11.75
N GLY A 168 -8.23 -3.05 10.97
CA GLY A 168 -9.64 -2.82 10.67
C GLY A 168 -10.33 -4.02 10.03
N THR A 169 -9.69 -4.63 9.03
CA THR A 169 -10.15 -5.87 8.38
C THR A 169 -10.24 -7.01 9.40
N LEU A 170 -9.20 -7.22 10.22
CA LEU A 170 -9.18 -8.24 11.26
C LEU A 170 -10.32 -8.05 12.26
N VAL A 171 -10.54 -6.82 12.75
CA VAL A 171 -11.60 -6.51 13.70
C VAL A 171 -12.98 -6.86 13.13
N ARG A 172 -13.28 -6.40 11.91
CA ARG A 172 -14.56 -6.70 11.24
C ARG A 172 -14.73 -8.22 11.01
N ALA A 173 -13.66 -8.89 10.60
CA ALA A 173 -13.66 -10.33 10.35
C ALA A 173 -13.92 -11.14 11.63
N LEU A 174 -13.27 -10.79 12.73
CA LEU A 174 -13.48 -11.41 14.04
C LEU A 174 -14.91 -11.19 14.54
N GLN A 175 -15.43 -9.97 14.42
CA GLN A 175 -16.81 -9.66 14.80
C GLN A 175 -17.83 -10.50 14.02
N ARG A 176 -17.66 -10.64 12.70
CA ARG A 176 -18.51 -11.54 11.88
C ARG A 176 -18.40 -13.01 12.28
N ALA A 177 -17.24 -13.42 12.78
CA ALA A 177 -17.01 -14.77 13.30
C ALA A 177 -17.53 -14.97 14.74
N GLY A 178 -18.11 -13.93 15.37
CA GLY A 178 -18.56 -13.98 16.77
C GLY A 178 -17.44 -13.94 17.80
N ILE A 179 -16.25 -13.47 17.40
CA ILE A 179 -15.08 -13.31 18.28
C ILE A 179 -14.95 -11.85 18.69
N ASN A 180 -14.82 -11.60 20.00
CA ASN A 180 -14.51 -10.27 20.49
C ASN A 180 -13.08 -9.88 20.05
N PRO A 181 -12.89 -8.78 19.30
CA PRO A 181 -11.57 -8.41 18.76
C PRO A 181 -10.54 -8.01 19.81
N ASP A 182 -10.97 -7.57 20.99
CA ASP A 182 -10.08 -7.07 22.06
C ASP A 182 -9.73 -8.16 23.09
N LYS A 183 -10.64 -9.11 23.29
CA LYS A 183 -10.50 -10.15 24.33
C LYS A 183 -10.43 -11.57 23.77
N GLY A 184 -10.87 -11.77 22.55
CA GLY A 184 -10.95 -13.06 21.90
C GLY A 184 -9.61 -13.54 21.36
N ILE A 185 -8.65 -12.64 21.15
CA ILE A 185 -7.30 -12.93 20.67
C ILE A 185 -6.27 -12.04 21.39
N SER A 186 -4.99 -12.39 21.32
CA SER A 186 -3.88 -11.52 21.74
C SER A 186 -3.32 -10.77 20.53
N LYS A 187 -3.82 -9.54 20.27
CA LYS A 187 -3.29 -8.69 19.19
C LYS A 187 -1.92 -8.12 19.56
N LEU A 188 -0.92 -8.34 18.71
CA LEU A 188 0.40 -7.74 18.84
C LEU A 188 0.56 -6.63 17.81
N ASN A 189 0.80 -5.40 18.28
CA ASN A 189 1.06 -4.26 17.41
C ASN A 189 2.48 -4.33 16.85
N GLN A 190 2.62 -4.76 15.61
CA GLN A 190 3.93 -4.95 14.98
C GLN A 190 3.93 -4.35 13.57
N GLN A 191 5.05 -3.73 13.20
CA GLN A 191 5.27 -3.33 11.82
C GLN A 191 5.27 -4.55 10.90
N PRO A 192 4.92 -4.40 9.61
CA PRO A 192 4.72 -5.52 8.72
C PRO A 192 5.89 -6.51 8.64
N ALA A 193 7.12 -6.01 8.48
CA ALA A 193 8.32 -6.85 8.44
C ALA A 193 8.54 -7.65 9.74
N VAL A 194 8.33 -6.99 10.88
CA VAL A 194 8.46 -7.62 12.20
C VAL A 194 7.41 -8.71 12.38
N GLY A 195 6.17 -8.45 11.97
CA GLY A 195 5.08 -9.43 12.01
C GLY A 195 5.32 -10.63 11.09
N ALA A 196 5.87 -10.40 9.89
CA ALA A 196 6.27 -11.47 8.97
C ALA A 196 7.37 -12.37 9.55
N SER A 197 8.39 -11.78 10.18
CA SER A 197 9.42 -12.53 10.90
C SER A 197 8.85 -13.27 12.12
N ALA A 198 7.94 -12.64 12.87
CA ALA A 198 7.30 -13.25 14.03
C ALA A 198 6.43 -14.46 13.66
N LEU A 199 5.73 -14.41 12.52
CA LEU A 199 4.98 -15.55 12.02
C LEU A 199 5.94 -16.69 11.62
N THR A 200 6.99 -16.35 10.87
CA THR A 200 7.97 -17.34 10.37
C THR A 200 8.72 -18.02 11.51
N SER A 201 8.97 -17.31 12.63
CA SER A 201 9.62 -17.88 13.82
C SER A 201 8.67 -18.60 14.78
N GLY A 202 7.36 -18.61 14.51
CA GLY A 202 6.34 -19.18 15.39
C GLY A 202 6.06 -18.34 16.66
N SER A 203 6.51 -17.08 16.72
CA SER A 203 6.23 -16.19 17.85
C SER A 203 4.77 -15.70 17.88
N VAL A 204 4.08 -15.74 16.74
CA VAL A 204 2.63 -15.52 16.59
C VAL A 204 2.00 -16.65 15.80
N ASP A 205 0.72 -16.92 16.06
CA ASP A 205 -0.03 -17.98 15.38
C ASP A 205 -0.55 -17.52 14.00
N ALA A 206 -0.77 -16.21 13.84
CA ALA A 206 -1.25 -15.60 12.60
C ALA A 206 -0.72 -14.18 12.39
N LEU A 207 -0.68 -13.76 11.13
CA LEU A 207 -0.40 -12.39 10.71
C LEU A 207 -1.60 -11.85 9.95
N SER A 208 -2.17 -10.75 10.40
CA SER A 208 -3.12 -9.95 9.62
C SER A 208 -2.41 -8.71 9.10
N GLN A 209 -2.24 -8.63 7.79
CA GLN A 209 -1.49 -7.52 7.18
C GLN A 209 -2.02 -7.12 5.81
N PHE A 210 -1.74 -5.88 5.43
CA PHE A 210 -1.96 -5.35 4.10
C PHE A 210 -0.88 -5.84 3.11
N VAL A 211 -1.21 -5.75 1.82
CA VAL A 211 -0.32 -5.95 0.67
C VAL A 211 1.04 -5.24 0.84
N ALA A 212 2.19 -5.84 0.49
CA ALA A 212 2.40 -7.11 -0.18
C ALA A 212 2.60 -8.32 0.75
N TRP A 213 2.62 -8.10 2.06
CA TRP A 213 3.21 -9.06 3.01
C TRP A 213 2.57 -10.46 3.01
N PRO A 214 1.23 -10.61 3.00
CA PRO A 214 0.61 -11.93 2.87
C PRO A 214 0.99 -12.65 1.56
N GLY A 215 0.95 -11.93 0.43
CA GLY A 215 1.32 -12.47 -0.88
C GLY A 215 2.80 -12.84 -0.98
N LEU A 216 3.68 -12.04 -0.38
CA LEU A 216 5.12 -12.33 -0.29
C LEU A 216 5.36 -13.63 0.47
N LEU A 217 4.77 -13.78 1.67
CA LEU A 217 4.96 -14.99 2.47
C LEU A 217 4.37 -16.22 1.79
N ALA A 218 3.24 -16.09 1.09
CA ALA A 218 2.67 -17.17 0.30
C ALA A 218 3.57 -17.57 -0.87
N TYR A 219 4.10 -16.59 -1.61
CA TYR A 219 5.04 -16.79 -2.72
C TYR A 219 6.30 -17.55 -2.28
N GLU A 220 6.88 -17.14 -1.14
CA GLU A 220 8.05 -17.78 -0.53
C GLU A 220 7.74 -19.14 0.12
N GLY A 221 6.47 -19.55 0.17
CA GLY A 221 6.03 -20.78 0.84
C GLY A 221 6.16 -20.75 2.37
N LYS A 222 6.22 -19.56 2.95
CA LYS A 222 6.32 -19.32 4.40
C LYS A 222 4.99 -19.06 5.07
N ALA A 223 3.89 -18.94 4.31
CA ALA A 223 2.56 -18.83 4.87
C ALA A 223 1.48 -19.40 3.94
N LYS A 224 0.31 -19.66 4.52
CA LYS A 224 -0.95 -19.93 3.80
C LYS A 224 -2.05 -18.99 4.27
N ALA A 225 -2.97 -18.65 3.38
CA ALA A 225 -4.10 -17.78 3.73
C ALA A 225 -5.12 -18.50 4.61
N LEU A 226 -5.50 -17.84 5.70
CA LEU A 226 -6.56 -18.23 6.62
C LEU A 226 -7.87 -17.48 6.32
N TYR A 227 -7.75 -16.21 5.93
CA TYR A 227 -8.88 -15.36 5.62
C TYR A 227 -8.53 -14.33 4.55
N ASP A 228 -9.42 -14.20 3.55
CA ASP A 228 -9.36 -13.17 2.51
C ASP A 228 -10.28 -12.01 2.88
N GLY A 229 -9.72 -10.79 2.97
CA GLY A 229 -10.48 -9.58 3.23
C GLY A 229 -11.64 -9.35 2.27
N ALA A 230 -11.58 -9.87 1.05
CA ALA A 230 -12.67 -9.77 0.06
C ALA A 230 -13.97 -10.47 0.48
N GLN A 231 -13.91 -11.35 1.49
CA GLN A 231 -15.09 -11.97 2.11
C GLN A 231 -15.92 -10.96 2.93
N LEU A 232 -15.35 -9.81 3.29
CA LEU A 232 -16.12 -8.73 3.92
C LEU A 232 -17.14 -8.11 2.95
N ASN A 233 -16.87 -8.16 1.65
CA ASN A 233 -17.62 -7.44 0.62
C ASN A 233 -17.77 -5.95 0.97
N LEU A 234 -16.66 -5.36 1.41
CA LEU A 234 -16.57 -3.97 1.82
C LEU A 234 -15.32 -3.36 1.18
N PRO A 235 -15.42 -2.18 0.54
CA PRO A 235 -14.25 -1.54 -0.04
C PRO A 235 -13.16 -1.26 0.99
N THR A 236 -11.91 -1.42 0.57
CA THR A 236 -10.72 -0.89 1.24
C THR A 236 -9.89 -0.15 0.21
N PHE A 237 -9.23 0.92 0.62
CA PHE A 237 -8.43 1.74 -0.29
C PHE A 237 -7.30 2.46 0.40
N HIS A 238 -6.41 3.03 -0.40
CA HIS A 238 -5.43 4.01 0.02
C HIS A 238 -5.62 5.29 -0.78
N GLY A 239 -5.16 6.40 -0.23
CA GLY A 239 -5.34 7.71 -0.84
C GLY A 239 -4.22 8.66 -0.51
N VAL A 240 -4.29 9.82 -1.14
CA VAL A 240 -3.38 10.93 -0.92
C VAL A 240 -4.05 11.93 -0.01
N THR A 241 -3.40 12.26 1.09
CA THR A 241 -3.78 13.36 1.95
C THR A 241 -2.75 14.49 1.88
N ALA A 242 -3.21 15.73 1.90
CA ALA A 242 -2.35 16.91 1.94
C ALA A 242 -2.68 17.76 3.17
N ARG A 243 -1.67 18.43 3.74
CA ARG A 243 -1.93 19.49 4.73
C ARG A 243 -2.72 20.62 4.07
N GLU A 244 -3.78 21.08 4.73
CA GLU A 244 -4.67 22.09 4.14
C GLU A 244 -3.94 23.41 3.87
N ASP A 245 -3.08 23.84 4.79
CA ASP A 245 -2.27 25.06 4.63
C ASP A 245 -1.33 24.96 3.43
N PHE A 246 -0.66 23.81 3.25
CA PHE A 246 0.17 23.56 2.08
C PHE A 246 -0.65 23.58 0.78
N ALA A 247 -1.80 22.93 0.76
CA ALA A 247 -2.68 22.88 -0.42
C ALA A 247 -3.23 24.26 -0.81
N GLN A 248 -3.38 25.17 0.15
CA GLN A 248 -3.80 26.57 -0.07
C GLN A 248 -2.65 27.48 -0.50
N GLN A 249 -1.46 27.31 0.08
CA GLN A 249 -0.28 28.11 -0.23
C GLN A 249 0.41 27.70 -1.54
N HIS A 250 0.36 26.41 -1.88
CA HIS A 250 1.01 25.83 -3.06
C HIS A 250 0.03 25.02 -3.94
N PRO A 251 -1.07 25.64 -4.43
CA PRO A 251 -2.09 24.92 -5.18
C PRO A 251 -1.61 24.38 -6.52
N SER A 252 -0.64 25.04 -7.17
CA SER A 252 0.01 24.60 -8.42
C SER A 252 0.86 23.35 -8.20
N VAL A 253 1.60 23.30 -7.09
CA VAL A 253 2.45 22.15 -6.69
C VAL A 253 1.60 20.92 -6.41
N LEU A 254 0.49 21.06 -5.67
CA LEU A 254 -0.43 19.94 -5.43
C LEU A 254 -1.10 19.46 -6.72
N GLU A 255 -1.45 20.38 -7.62
CA GLU A 255 -1.98 20.00 -8.94
C GLU A 255 -0.94 19.25 -9.80
N ALA A 256 0.32 19.70 -9.79
CA ALA A 256 1.44 19.02 -10.45
C ALA A 256 1.62 17.59 -9.90
N PHE A 257 1.52 17.41 -8.58
CA PHE A 257 1.55 16.08 -7.96
C PHE A 257 0.41 15.18 -8.45
N LEU A 258 -0.82 15.70 -8.47
CA LEU A 258 -1.99 14.93 -8.88
C LEU A 258 -1.99 14.59 -10.38
N LYS A 259 -1.43 15.47 -11.22
CA LYS A 259 -1.16 15.16 -12.65
C LYS A 259 -0.12 14.05 -12.78
N ALA A 260 0.99 14.13 -12.05
CA ALA A 260 2.01 13.08 -12.03
C ALA A 260 1.46 11.73 -11.52
N GLN A 261 0.57 11.75 -10.53
CA GLN A 261 -0.12 10.55 -10.05
C GLN A 261 -1.02 9.94 -11.13
N ALA A 262 -1.74 10.77 -11.90
CA ALA A 262 -2.56 10.31 -13.00
C ALA A 262 -1.71 9.65 -14.09
N GLU A 263 -0.58 10.26 -14.47
CA GLU A 263 0.39 9.68 -15.41
C GLU A 263 0.94 8.33 -14.92
N ALA A 264 1.35 8.24 -13.65
CA ALA A 264 1.83 6.99 -13.06
C ALA A 264 0.75 5.91 -13.04
N THR A 265 -0.51 6.29 -12.80
CA THR A 265 -1.66 5.38 -12.85
C THR A 265 -1.90 4.88 -14.27
N ASP A 266 -1.85 5.76 -15.27
CA ASP A 266 -2.05 5.39 -16.67
C ASP A 266 -0.91 4.51 -17.20
N TYR A 267 0.33 4.82 -16.80
CA TYR A 267 1.49 3.97 -17.09
C TYR A 267 1.32 2.57 -16.50
N LEU A 268 0.93 2.46 -15.21
CA LEU A 268 0.68 1.18 -14.55
C LEU A 268 -0.38 0.37 -15.30
N ASN A 269 -1.52 0.98 -15.62
CA ASN A 269 -2.64 0.30 -16.26
C ASN A 269 -2.33 -0.16 -17.70
N THR A 270 -1.46 0.56 -18.41
CA THR A 270 -1.10 0.25 -19.81
C THR A 270 0.16 -0.60 -19.94
N HIS A 271 1.03 -0.61 -18.93
CA HIS A 271 2.30 -1.34 -18.90
C HIS A 271 2.48 -2.12 -17.59
N PRO A 272 1.52 -3.00 -17.21
CA PRO A 272 1.49 -3.59 -15.86
C PRO A 272 2.72 -4.43 -15.53
N VAL A 273 3.28 -5.16 -16.50
CA VAL A 273 4.52 -5.94 -16.29
C VAL A 273 5.72 -5.02 -16.05
N ALA A 274 5.93 -4.03 -16.92
CA ALA A 274 7.04 -3.09 -16.77
C ALA A 274 6.93 -2.26 -15.49
N ALA A 275 5.71 -1.85 -15.11
CA ALA A 275 5.45 -1.17 -13.85
C ALA A 275 5.76 -2.05 -12.64
N ALA A 276 5.37 -3.33 -12.67
CA ALA A 276 5.68 -4.29 -11.61
C ALA A 276 7.19 -4.51 -11.46
N GLU A 277 7.93 -4.66 -12.56
CA GLU A 277 9.40 -4.77 -12.55
C GLU A 277 10.07 -3.52 -11.96
N LYS A 278 9.63 -2.33 -12.35
CA LYS A 278 10.19 -1.07 -11.87
C LYS A 278 9.98 -0.86 -10.37
N VAL A 279 8.80 -1.24 -9.88
CA VAL A 279 8.49 -1.26 -8.44
C VAL A 279 9.31 -2.33 -7.72
N ALA A 280 9.46 -3.52 -8.31
CA ALA A 280 10.27 -4.60 -7.75
C ALA A 280 11.74 -4.19 -7.58
N GLU A 281 12.35 -3.59 -8.60
CA GLU A 281 13.72 -3.05 -8.57
C GLU A 281 13.92 -2.06 -7.43
N THR A 282 12.96 -1.15 -7.23
CA THR A 282 13.07 -0.12 -6.18
C THR A 282 12.84 -0.68 -4.78
N THR A 283 11.97 -1.67 -4.62
CA THR A 283 11.52 -2.16 -3.31
C THR A 283 12.24 -3.40 -2.81
N GLY A 284 12.87 -4.15 -3.72
CA GLY A 284 13.42 -5.48 -3.48
C GLY A 284 12.36 -6.57 -3.29
N LEU A 285 11.09 -6.31 -3.58
CA LEU A 285 10.05 -7.34 -3.62
C LEU A 285 10.16 -8.15 -4.93
N PRO A 286 9.81 -9.45 -4.93
CA PRO A 286 9.68 -10.20 -6.19
C PRO A 286 8.63 -9.55 -7.10
N ALA A 287 8.94 -9.39 -8.38
CA ALA A 287 8.02 -8.75 -9.33
C ALA A 287 6.71 -9.54 -9.49
N GLU A 288 6.73 -10.85 -9.26
CA GLU A 288 5.58 -11.74 -9.24
C GLU A 288 4.62 -11.36 -8.10
N VAL A 289 5.17 -11.02 -6.94
CA VAL A 289 4.39 -10.52 -5.81
C VAL A 289 3.86 -9.12 -6.11
N VAL A 290 4.65 -8.27 -6.75
CA VAL A 290 4.17 -6.94 -7.16
C VAL A 290 3.01 -7.07 -8.17
N TYR A 291 3.17 -7.93 -9.17
CA TYR A 291 2.20 -8.16 -10.24
C TYR A 291 0.90 -8.79 -9.72
N LEU A 292 0.95 -9.65 -8.70
CA LEU A 292 -0.25 -10.19 -8.06
C LEU A 292 -1.25 -9.09 -7.66
N TYR A 293 -0.75 -7.95 -7.18
CA TYR A 293 -1.58 -6.83 -6.76
C TYR A 293 -1.72 -5.77 -7.86
N ASN A 294 -0.65 -5.49 -8.60
CA ASN A 294 -0.56 -4.34 -9.52
C ASN A 294 -0.69 -4.70 -11.01
N GLY A 295 -0.86 -5.98 -11.33
CA GLY A 295 -0.99 -6.49 -12.68
C GLY A 295 -2.30 -6.07 -13.35
N ALA A 296 -2.46 -6.45 -14.63
CA ALA A 296 -3.64 -6.10 -15.44
C ALA A 296 -4.96 -6.53 -14.78
N HIS A 297 -4.94 -7.69 -14.11
CA HIS A 297 -6.06 -8.27 -13.38
C HIS A 297 -5.77 -8.38 -11.87
N GLY A 298 -4.82 -7.58 -11.39
CA GLY A 298 -4.32 -7.63 -10.03
C GLY A 298 -5.40 -7.33 -8.98
N ILE A 299 -5.11 -7.69 -7.72
CA ILE A 299 -6.05 -7.50 -6.61
C ILE A 299 -6.41 -6.00 -6.42
N ALA A 300 -5.48 -5.08 -6.70
CA ALA A 300 -5.72 -3.65 -6.60
C ALA A 300 -6.22 -3.06 -7.94
N THR A 301 -7.20 -2.17 -7.85
CA THR A 301 -7.59 -1.27 -8.93
C THR A 301 -6.99 0.11 -8.69
N PHE A 302 -6.28 0.68 -9.67
CA PHE A 302 -5.66 1.99 -9.57
C PHE A 302 -6.46 3.05 -10.31
N ASP A 303 -6.92 4.06 -9.57
CA ASP A 303 -7.66 5.20 -10.10
C ASP A 303 -7.55 6.39 -9.13
N PRO A 304 -7.10 7.57 -9.58
CA PRO A 304 -7.05 8.77 -8.74
C PRO A 304 -8.42 9.32 -8.32
N ALA A 305 -9.51 8.94 -8.98
CA ALA A 305 -10.84 9.48 -8.69
C ALA A 305 -11.36 9.07 -7.30
N VAL A 306 -11.89 10.05 -6.56
CA VAL A 306 -12.55 9.81 -5.27
C VAL A 306 -13.99 9.33 -5.51
N LYS A 307 -14.19 8.01 -5.48
CA LYS A 307 -15.50 7.38 -5.76
C LYS A 307 -16.42 7.43 -4.52
N PRO A 308 -17.73 7.69 -4.68
CA PRO A 308 -18.69 7.73 -3.56
C PRO A 308 -18.66 6.47 -2.68
N ARG A 309 -18.60 5.28 -3.31
CA ARG A 309 -18.53 4.01 -2.56
C ARG A 309 -17.29 3.88 -1.66
N LEU A 310 -16.19 4.54 -2.01
CA LEU A 310 -14.97 4.56 -1.17
C LEU A 310 -15.16 5.53 0.00
N VAL A 311 -15.81 6.67 -0.22
CA VAL A 311 -16.19 7.62 0.84
C VAL A 311 -17.17 6.97 1.82
N ASP A 312 -18.15 6.21 1.33
CA ASP A 312 -19.09 5.47 2.17
C ASP A 312 -18.41 4.40 3.02
N ALA A 313 -17.42 3.70 2.45
CA ALA A 313 -16.60 2.75 3.19
C ALA A 313 -15.78 3.45 4.29
N LEU A 314 -15.17 4.60 3.95
CA LEU A 314 -14.42 5.42 4.89
C LEU A 314 -15.30 5.89 6.08
N LYS A 315 -16.56 6.27 5.83
CA LYS A 315 -17.54 6.58 6.89
C LYS A 315 -17.79 5.40 7.81
N GLN A 316 -17.87 4.18 7.27
CA GLN A 316 -18.03 2.98 8.09
C GLN A 316 -16.79 2.69 8.95
N ASP A 317 -15.60 2.98 8.46
CA ASP A 317 -14.33 2.73 9.17
C ASP A 317 -14.19 3.57 10.45
N VAL A 318 -14.83 4.75 10.51
CA VAL A 318 -14.89 5.59 11.72
C VAL A 318 -15.41 4.80 12.92
N SER A 319 -16.45 3.97 12.72
CA SER A 319 -17.04 3.17 13.80
C SER A 319 -16.07 2.14 14.38
N VAL A 320 -15.21 1.56 13.54
CA VAL A 320 -14.19 0.58 13.96
C VAL A 320 -13.12 1.28 14.79
N LEU A 321 -12.62 2.43 14.33
CA LEU A 321 -11.62 3.22 15.06
C LEU A 321 -12.14 3.74 16.40
N LYS A 322 -13.41 4.18 16.45
CA LYS A 322 -14.08 4.61 17.69
C LYS A 322 -14.23 3.46 18.67
N ALA A 323 -14.67 2.29 18.21
CA ALA A 323 -14.78 1.09 19.05
C ALA A 323 -13.42 0.68 19.62
N ALA A 324 -12.35 0.81 18.83
CA ALA A 324 -10.97 0.60 19.25
C ALA A 324 -10.38 1.72 20.12
N LYS A 325 -11.13 2.80 20.41
CA LYS A 325 -10.71 3.99 21.17
C LYS A 325 -9.48 4.70 20.57
N LEU A 326 -9.32 4.63 19.26
CA LEU A 326 -8.22 5.27 18.55
C LEU A 326 -8.55 6.71 18.13
N THR A 327 -9.83 7.05 18.05
CA THR A 327 -10.31 8.39 17.69
C THR A 327 -11.72 8.66 18.24
N GLY A 328 -12.11 9.94 18.24
CA GLY A 328 -13.49 10.37 18.47
C GLY A 328 -14.30 10.41 17.18
N ASP A 329 -15.19 11.40 17.05
CA ASP A 329 -15.90 11.63 15.80
C ASP A 329 -14.99 12.22 14.72
N ILE A 330 -15.24 11.84 13.47
CA ILE A 330 -14.54 12.34 12.29
C ILE A 330 -15.60 12.76 11.28
N ASP A 331 -15.58 14.02 10.90
CA ASP A 331 -16.37 14.51 9.78
C ASP A 331 -15.68 14.14 8.46
N VAL A 332 -16.10 13.01 7.89
CA VAL A 332 -15.55 12.50 6.63
C VAL A 332 -15.89 13.42 5.46
N ASP A 333 -17.06 14.05 5.46
CA ASP A 333 -17.48 14.90 4.34
C ASP A 333 -16.62 16.18 4.29
N SER A 334 -16.28 16.77 5.43
CA SER A 334 -15.33 17.89 5.49
C SER A 334 -13.87 17.48 5.22
N PHE A 335 -13.52 16.21 5.44
CA PHE A 335 -12.17 15.71 5.18
C PHE A 335 -11.92 15.45 3.68
N VAL A 336 -12.92 15.01 2.94
CA VAL A 336 -12.81 14.70 1.51
C VAL A 336 -12.87 15.98 0.68
N ASP A 337 -11.85 16.24 -0.13
CA ASP A 337 -11.81 17.37 -1.05
C ASP A 337 -11.34 16.94 -2.45
N ASP A 338 -12.30 16.47 -3.26
CA ASP A 338 -12.03 15.99 -4.61
C ASP A 338 -11.83 17.11 -5.64
N ARG A 339 -11.97 18.39 -5.25
CA ARG A 339 -11.82 19.53 -6.16
C ARG A 339 -10.41 19.58 -6.74
N TYR A 340 -9.40 19.21 -5.96
CA TYR A 340 -8.00 19.17 -6.37
C TYR A 340 -7.77 18.16 -7.51
N VAL A 341 -8.24 16.92 -7.33
CA VAL A 341 -8.08 15.88 -8.36
C VAL A 341 -9.00 16.10 -9.56
N LYS A 342 -10.19 16.68 -9.36
CA LYS A 342 -11.06 17.13 -10.48
C LYS A 342 -10.34 18.16 -11.36
N ARG A 343 -9.66 19.13 -10.75
CA ARG A 343 -8.89 20.14 -11.48
C ARG A 343 -7.73 19.50 -12.25
N ALA A 344 -6.97 18.63 -11.61
CA ALA A 344 -5.84 17.94 -12.23
C ALA A 344 -6.25 17.04 -13.42
N LEU A 345 -7.37 16.33 -13.31
CA LEU A 345 -7.84 15.38 -14.31
C LEU A 345 -8.74 15.99 -15.40
N GLY A 346 -9.32 17.16 -15.14
CA GLY A 346 -10.23 17.84 -16.04
C GLY A 346 -11.38 16.93 -16.49
N ALA A 347 -11.65 16.91 -17.79
CA ALA A 347 -12.73 16.11 -18.38
C ALA A 347 -12.58 14.59 -18.19
N SER A 348 -11.37 14.08 -17.85
CA SER A 348 -11.17 12.66 -17.59
C SER A 348 -11.70 12.21 -16.23
N TYR A 349 -11.96 13.13 -15.29
CA TYR A 349 -12.44 12.80 -13.95
C TYR A 349 -13.76 12.02 -13.98
N THR A 350 -14.77 12.49 -14.72
CA THR A 350 -16.08 11.82 -14.80
C THR A 350 -15.95 10.41 -15.37
N ARG A 351 -15.15 10.24 -16.43
CA ARG A 351 -14.89 8.92 -17.03
C ARG A 351 -14.26 7.96 -16.03
N ARG A 352 -13.30 8.44 -15.23
CA ARG A 352 -12.67 7.65 -14.18
C ARG A 352 -13.62 7.34 -13.04
N LEU A 353 -14.45 8.31 -12.63
CA LEU A 353 -15.47 8.10 -11.60
C LEU A 353 -16.37 6.91 -11.95
N ASP A 354 -16.83 6.83 -13.20
CA ASP A 354 -17.71 5.79 -13.72
C ASP A 354 -16.99 4.47 -14.10
N ALA A 355 -15.65 4.49 -14.18
CA ALA A 355 -14.88 3.32 -14.56
C ALA A 355 -15.04 2.18 -13.54
N ALA A 356 -15.36 1.00 -14.04
CA ALA A 356 -15.37 -0.24 -13.27
C ALA A 356 -13.94 -0.82 -13.17
N PRO A 357 -13.62 -1.58 -12.11
CA PRO A 357 -12.43 -2.42 -12.06
C PRO A 357 -12.29 -3.31 -13.30
N ALA A 358 -11.04 -3.62 -13.66
CA ALA A 358 -10.77 -4.62 -14.69
C ALA A 358 -11.44 -5.96 -14.30
N PRO A 359 -12.05 -6.70 -15.25
CA PRO A 359 -12.57 -8.03 -14.98
C PRO A 359 -11.46 -8.94 -14.45
N VAL A 360 -11.76 -9.81 -13.50
CA VAL A 360 -10.78 -10.80 -13.03
C VAL A 360 -10.51 -11.84 -14.12
N ALA A 361 -9.27 -12.30 -14.25
CA ALA A 361 -8.89 -13.32 -15.21
C ALA A 361 -7.81 -14.24 -14.65
N SER A 362 -7.78 -15.48 -15.14
CA SER A 362 -6.64 -16.38 -14.95
C SER A 362 -5.51 -15.93 -15.86
N GLU A 363 -4.28 -15.85 -15.36
CA GLU A 363 -3.14 -15.36 -16.13
C GLU A 363 -1.86 -16.14 -15.88
N VAL A 364 -1.04 -16.25 -16.91
CA VAL A 364 0.31 -16.79 -16.82
C VAL A 364 1.30 -15.71 -17.23
N TRP A 365 2.39 -15.60 -16.47
CA TRP A 365 3.56 -14.83 -16.84
C TRP A 365 4.66 -15.79 -17.32
N PRO A 366 4.91 -15.87 -18.65
CA PRO A 366 6.02 -16.67 -19.17
C PRO A 366 7.38 -16.05 -18.81
N LYS A 367 8.39 -16.90 -18.62
CA LYS A 367 9.77 -16.48 -18.33
C LYS A 367 10.32 -15.65 -19.51
N GLY A 368 10.88 -14.47 -19.19
CA GLY A 368 11.42 -13.55 -20.19
C GLY A 368 10.39 -12.78 -21.01
N SER A 369 9.09 -12.92 -20.70
CA SER A 369 8.03 -12.17 -21.38
C SER A 369 7.77 -10.83 -20.71
N GLU A 370 7.55 -9.79 -21.52
CA GLU A 370 7.06 -8.47 -21.09
C GLU A 370 5.53 -8.40 -20.99
N LYS A 371 4.83 -9.50 -21.28
CA LYS A 371 3.37 -9.60 -21.23
C LYS A 371 2.91 -10.89 -20.57
N THR A 372 1.76 -10.83 -19.90
CA THR A 372 1.03 -12.02 -19.45
C THR A 372 0.15 -12.57 -20.57
N VAL A 373 -0.24 -13.83 -20.41
CA VAL A 373 -1.24 -14.52 -21.24
C VAL A 373 -2.45 -14.81 -20.37
N SER A 374 -3.61 -14.28 -20.73
CA SER A 374 -4.85 -14.46 -19.99
C SER A 374 -5.69 -15.61 -20.54
N PHE A 375 -6.46 -16.25 -19.66
CA PHE A 375 -7.28 -17.43 -19.96
C PHE A 375 -8.72 -17.20 -19.48
N LYS A 376 -9.70 -17.81 -20.15
CA LYS A 376 -11.12 -17.63 -19.80
C LYS A 376 -11.51 -18.42 -18.56
N SER A 377 -10.74 -19.45 -18.21
CA SER A 377 -10.99 -20.27 -17.03
C SER A 377 -9.70 -20.77 -16.38
N ALA A 378 -9.80 -21.09 -15.10
CA ALA A 378 -8.73 -21.74 -14.35
C ALA A 378 -8.32 -23.08 -14.97
N LYS A 379 -9.27 -23.83 -15.55
CA LYS A 379 -9.00 -25.09 -16.26
C LYS A 379 -8.15 -24.88 -17.51
N GLU A 380 -8.46 -23.88 -18.34
CA GLU A 380 -7.66 -23.54 -19.52
C GLU A 380 -6.23 -23.14 -19.14
N LEU A 381 -6.08 -22.34 -18.07
CA LEU A 381 -4.78 -22.00 -17.53
C LEU A 381 -4.02 -23.24 -17.08
N LEU A 382 -4.65 -24.15 -16.33
CA LEU A 382 -4.00 -25.39 -15.87
C LEU A 382 -3.56 -26.29 -17.04
N ALA A 383 -4.38 -26.40 -18.09
CA ALA A 383 -4.03 -27.14 -19.31
C ALA A 383 -2.79 -26.53 -19.99
N TYR A 384 -2.73 -25.20 -20.09
CA TYR A 384 -1.55 -24.50 -20.60
C TYR A 384 -0.30 -24.78 -19.74
N LEU A 385 -0.43 -24.70 -18.41
CA LEU A 385 0.68 -24.97 -17.49
C LEU A 385 1.20 -26.40 -17.57
N ALA A 386 0.30 -27.38 -17.75
CA ALA A 386 0.68 -28.78 -17.88
C ALA A 386 1.63 -29.03 -19.07
N GLY A 387 1.44 -28.29 -20.17
CA GLY A 387 2.28 -28.32 -21.37
C GLY A 387 3.54 -27.43 -21.34
N HIS A 388 3.66 -26.49 -20.39
CA HIS A 388 4.72 -25.45 -20.39
C HIS A 388 5.58 -25.40 -19.11
N ARG A 389 5.75 -26.54 -18.43
CA ARG A 389 6.31 -26.63 -17.06
C ARG A 389 7.62 -25.85 -16.78
N ASN A 390 8.53 -25.73 -17.75
CA ASN A 390 9.84 -25.10 -17.57
C ASN A 390 9.91 -23.62 -18.02
N GLY A 391 8.82 -23.09 -18.60
CA GLY A 391 8.78 -21.76 -19.21
C GLY A 391 7.98 -20.72 -18.44
N ILE A 392 7.50 -21.05 -17.24
CA ILE A 392 6.58 -20.19 -16.47
C ILE A 392 7.33 -19.49 -15.35
N ARG A 393 7.14 -18.17 -15.25
CA ARG A 393 7.62 -17.35 -14.15
C ARG A 393 6.62 -17.36 -12.99
N ALA A 394 5.35 -17.12 -13.28
CA ALA A 394 4.26 -17.17 -12.32
C ALA A 394 2.94 -17.49 -13.02
N ALA A 395 1.97 -18.00 -12.26
CA ALA A 395 0.61 -18.20 -12.71
C ALA A 395 -0.37 -17.76 -11.63
N TYR A 396 -1.45 -17.11 -12.05
CA TYR A 396 -2.42 -16.46 -11.19
C TYR A 396 -3.83 -16.91 -11.54
N VAL A 397 -4.65 -17.15 -10.52
CA VAL A 397 -6.04 -17.59 -10.67
C VAL A 397 -6.94 -16.81 -9.71
N PRO A 398 -8.12 -16.38 -10.16
CA PRO A 398 -9.08 -15.69 -9.30
C PRO A 398 -9.80 -16.70 -8.40
N ASP A 399 -9.91 -16.40 -7.10
CA ASP A 399 -10.74 -17.15 -6.14
C ASP A 399 -12.17 -17.31 -6.68
N ALA A 400 -12.70 -18.54 -6.63
CA ALA A 400 -14.00 -18.85 -7.19
C ALA A 400 -15.18 -18.16 -6.47
N ALA A 401 -15.01 -17.70 -5.23
CA ALA A 401 -16.04 -17.03 -4.44
C ALA A 401 -15.89 -15.49 -4.39
N THR A 402 -14.66 -15.00 -4.31
CA THR A 402 -14.37 -13.58 -4.13
C THR A 402 -13.83 -12.90 -5.38
N GLY A 403 -13.24 -13.67 -6.30
CA GLY A 403 -12.50 -13.17 -7.45
C GLY A 403 -11.10 -12.65 -7.11
N THR A 404 -10.66 -12.70 -5.86
CA THR A 404 -9.32 -12.28 -5.45
C THR A 404 -8.27 -13.09 -6.21
N LEU A 405 -7.41 -12.42 -6.97
CA LEU A 405 -6.33 -13.06 -7.69
C LEU A 405 -5.34 -13.71 -6.69
N TRP A 406 -4.87 -14.92 -6.98
CA TRP A 406 -3.92 -15.66 -6.13
C TRP A 406 -2.95 -16.49 -6.96
N PHE A 407 -1.81 -16.88 -6.39
CA PHE A 407 -0.88 -17.78 -7.06
C PHE A 407 -1.52 -19.17 -7.26
N ALA A 408 -1.46 -19.70 -8.49
CA ALA A 408 -2.11 -20.94 -8.87
C ALA A 408 -1.60 -22.15 -8.07
N ASP A 409 -0.30 -22.19 -7.77
CA ASP A 409 0.36 -23.23 -6.98
C ASP A 409 0.15 -23.07 -5.46
N ARG A 410 -0.39 -21.93 -5.02
CA ARG A 410 -0.72 -21.63 -3.61
C ARG A 410 -2.22 -21.62 -3.32
N ALA A 411 -3.05 -21.82 -4.34
CA ALA A 411 -4.50 -21.93 -4.20
C ALA A 411 -4.90 -23.31 -3.66
N VAL A 412 -6.01 -23.35 -2.93
CA VAL A 412 -6.71 -24.59 -2.59
C VAL A 412 -7.60 -24.95 -3.76
N TRP A 413 -7.35 -26.11 -4.38
CA TRP A 413 -8.10 -26.54 -5.55
C TRP A 413 -9.25 -27.46 -5.17
N VAL A 414 -10.41 -27.23 -5.78
CA VAL A 414 -11.60 -28.09 -5.70
C VAL A 414 -11.95 -28.58 -7.09
N THR A 415 -12.25 -29.87 -7.21
CA THR A 415 -12.89 -30.43 -8.40
C THR A 415 -14.37 -30.60 -8.12
N ASP A 416 -15.22 -30.18 -9.05
CA ASP A 416 -16.66 -30.45 -9.05
C ASP A 416 -17.07 -30.87 -10.47
N GLY A 417 -17.28 -32.17 -10.67
CA GLY A 417 -17.38 -32.76 -12.00
C GLY A 417 -16.17 -32.42 -12.87
N ASN A 418 -16.41 -31.67 -13.96
CA ASN A 418 -15.38 -31.23 -14.91
C ASN A 418 -14.77 -29.86 -14.59
N GLN A 419 -15.26 -29.18 -13.55
CA GLN A 419 -14.77 -27.88 -13.11
C GLN A 419 -13.55 -28.02 -12.20
N LEU A 420 -12.64 -27.06 -12.30
CA LEU A 420 -11.48 -26.89 -11.43
C LEU A 420 -11.56 -25.47 -10.86
N LEU A 421 -11.84 -25.39 -9.56
CA LEU A 421 -12.17 -24.18 -8.85
C LEU A 421 -11.07 -23.86 -7.84
N PRO A 422 -10.34 -22.74 -8.01
CA PRO A 422 -9.35 -22.31 -7.04
C PRO A 422 -9.98 -21.47 -5.93
N PHE A 423 -9.47 -21.64 -4.72
CA PHE A 423 -9.83 -20.84 -3.55
C PHE A 423 -8.57 -20.33 -2.85
N VAL A 424 -8.61 -19.10 -2.35
CA VAL A 424 -7.52 -18.50 -1.56
C VAL A 424 -7.40 -19.20 -0.21
N THR A 425 -8.53 -19.55 0.42
CA THR A 425 -8.54 -20.11 1.79
C THR A 425 -9.12 -21.52 1.85
N PRO A 426 -8.60 -22.38 2.75
CA PRO A 426 -9.20 -23.69 3.03
C PRO A 426 -10.66 -23.61 3.49
N ALA A 427 -11.02 -22.62 4.30
CA ALA A 427 -12.39 -22.43 4.77
C ALA A 427 -13.38 -22.19 3.63
N SER A 428 -13.03 -21.34 2.65
CA SER A 428 -13.87 -21.09 1.47
C SER A 428 -14.04 -22.35 0.62
N ALA A 429 -12.95 -23.09 0.38
CA ALA A 429 -13.00 -24.36 -0.35
C ALA A 429 -13.90 -25.39 0.37
N GLN A 430 -13.75 -25.52 1.69
CA GLN A 430 -14.57 -26.44 2.48
C GLN A 430 -16.04 -26.05 2.50
N ALA A 431 -16.36 -24.75 2.57
CA ALA A 431 -17.73 -24.28 2.48
C ALA A 431 -18.36 -24.66 1.13
N TYR A 432 -17.61 -24.52 0.03
CA TYR A 432 -18.06 -24.95 -1.29
C TYR A 432 -18.29 -26.46 -1.35
N VAL A 433 -17.31 -27.27 -0.93
CA VAL A 433 -17.40 -28.74 -0.91
C VAL A 433 -18.60 -29.23 -0.09
N THR A 434 -18.84 -28.61 1.07
CA THR A 434 -19.98 -28.98 1.92
C THR A 434 -21.32 -28.68 1.25
N ALA A 435 -21.38 -27.62 0.42
CA ALA A 435 -22.59 -27.23 -0.31
C ALA A 435 -22.81 -28.04 -1.61
N HIS A 436 -21.79 -28.74 -2.12
CA HIS A 436 -21.82 -29.44 -3.40
C HIS A 436 -21.36 -30.89 -3.23
N GLY A 437 -22.31 -31.83 -3.15
CA GLY A 437 -22.03 -33.24 -2.80
C GLY A 437 -21.11 -34.01 -3.75
N GLY A 438 -20.85 -33.49 -4.96
CA GLY A 438 -19.88 -34.04 -5.92
C GLY A 438 -18.49 -33.40 -5.85
N ALA A 439 -18.33 -32.34 -5.08
CA ALA A 439 -17.11 -31.57 -5.01
C ALA A 439 -16.13 -32.14 -3.98
N ARG A 440 -14.82 -32.03 -4.24
CA ARG A 440 -13.78 -32.34 -3.26
C ARG A 440 -12.51 -31.54 -3.51
N THR A 441 -11.72 -31.34 -2.46
CA THR A 441 -10.38 -30.76 -2.60
C THR A 441 -9.43 -31.72 -3.34
N VAL A 442 -8.57 -31.16 -4.18
CA VAL A 442 -7.52 -31.87 -4.93
C VAL A 442 -6.18 -31.16 -4.72
N SER A 443 -5.08 -31.89 -4.86
CA SER A 443 -3.75 -31.25 -4.89
C SER A 443 -3.60 -30.42 -6.16
N TYR A 444 -2.70 -29.43 -6.15
CA TYR A 444 -2.36 -28.68 -7.36
C TYR A 444 -1.86 -29.58 -8.50
N ARG A 445 -1.08 -30.61 -8.16
CA ARG A 445 -0.63 -31.63 -9.13
C ARG A 445 -1.81 -32.37 -9.76
N GLU A 446 -2.76 -32.82 -8.94
CA GLU A 446 -3.95 -33.49 -9.44
C GLU A 446 -4.81 -32.55 -10.30
N ALA A 447 -4.91 -31.25 -9.94
CA ALA A 447 -5.60 -30.26 -10.76
C ALA A 447 -4.96 -30.10 -12.14
N LEU A 448 -3.63 -30.07 -12.23
CA LEU A 448 -2.89 -30.06 -13.51
C LEU A 448 -3.16 -31.32 -14.35
N GLU A 449 -3.12 -32.50 -13.71
CA GLU A 449 -3.38 -33.78 -14.38
C GLU A 449 -4.82 -33.87 -14.90
N ARG A 450 -5.80 -33.33 -14.16
CA ARG A 450 -7.22 -33.28 -14.58
C ARG A 450 -7.52 -32.28 -15.69
N ALA A 451 -6.66 -31.28 -15.87
CA ALA A 451 -6.82 -30.27 -16.92
C ALA A 451 -6.20 -30.69 -18.26
N SER A 452 -5.32 -31.70 -18.24
CA SER A 452 -4.54 -32.18 -19.39
C SER A 452 -5.32 -33.06 -20.34
#